data_AF-A0A9Q4HYD1-F1
#
_entry.id   AF-A0A9Q4HYD1-F1
#
_cell.length_a   1.000
_cell.length_b   1.000
_cell.length_c   1.000
_cell.angle_alpha   90.00
_cell.angle_beta   90.00
_cell.angle_gamma   90.00
#
_symmetry.space_group_name_H-M   'P 1'
#
loop_
_entity.id
_entity.type
_entity.pdbx_description
1 polymer ?
#
loop_
_entity_poly.entity_id
_entity_poly.type
_entity_poly.pdbx_seq_one_letter_code
_entity_poly.pdbx_strand_id
1 'polypeptide(L)'
;MTNDKLYIRLNSEGSPVTCSKSNAQVFEKDKAENIQKNLPKVLKNFHFRVKTISKSDQEVIQNKTDSDSVQTEQKKYIKKDSYIPCDEVVQWIEKSKQCSEFVEEATRRRTVLHKKLANIDRELSNCMHQIELEKWKSGCDGYKLYKREKEILEKRRQIKDELIIIQSVLDNTKCSVVIKNIEKTFNRLGTRRFEVRIVEDDDFFDELQSEGGTLK
;
A
#
# COMPACT_ATOMS: atom_id res chain seq x y z
N MET A 1 -3.99 -28.12 -3.73
CA MET A 1 -4.71 -27.33 -4.76
C MET A 1 -3.99 -25.99 -4.94
N THR A 2 -3.70 -25.56 -6.17
CA THR A 2 -2.85 -24.38 -6.44
C THR A 2 -3.17 -23.72 -7.78
N ASN A 3 -2.81 -22.45 -7.95
CA ASN A 3 -2.73 -21.75 -9.25
C ASN A 3 -1.27 -21.36 -9.58
N ASP A 4 -0.31 -22.15 -9.07
CA ASP A 4 1.15 -21.97 -9.11
C ASP A 4 1.68 -20.79 -8.28
N LYS A 5 0.89 -19.74 -8.09
CA LYS A 5 1.25 -18.57 -7.27
C LYS A 5 0.75 -18.68 -5.83
N LEU A 6 -0.46 -19.18 -5.65
CA LEU A 6 -1.17 -19.33 -4.38
C LEU A 6 -1.60 -20.77 -4.16
N TYR A 7 -1.73 -21.13 -2.88
CA TYR A 7 -2.10 -22.46 -2.41
C TYR A 7 -3.31 -22.35 -1.49
N ILE A 8 -4.05 -23.43 -1.33
CA ILE A 8 -5.24 -23.46 -0.47
C ILE A 8 -4.98 -24.36 0.74
N ARG A 9 -5.40 -23.87 1.91
CA ARG A 9 -5.50 -24.64 3.16
C ARG A 9 -6.88 -24.42 3.78
N LEU A 10 -7.29 -25.28 4.70
CA LEU A 10 -8.47 -25.03 5.52
C LEU A 10 -8.08 -24.23 6.78
N ASN A 11 -8.95 -23.31 7.20
CA ASN A 11 -8.83 -22.65 8.50
C ASN A 11 -9.38 -23.55 9.62
N SER A 12 -9.33 -23.09 10.87
CA SER A 12 -9.88 -23.79 12.04
C SER A 12 -11.39 -24.05 11.96
N GLU A 13 -12.11 -23.29 11.14
CA GLU A 13 -13.55 -23.42 10.90
C GLU A 13 -13.86 -24.29 9.66
N GLY A 14 -12.85 -24.92 9.05
CA GLY A 14 -13.02 -25.78 7.87
C GLY A 14 -13.25 -25.05 6.54
N SER A 15 -13.16 -23.72 6.51
CA SER A 15 -13.32 -22.91 5.31
C SER A 15 -12.00 -22.79 4.52
N PRO A 16 -12.04 -22.87 3.16
CA PRO A 16 -10.84 -22.77 2.34
C PRO A 16 -10.30 -21.34 2.27
N VAL A 17 -9.02 -21.17 2.61
CA VAL A 17 -8.30 -19.89 2.60
C VAL A 17 -7.01 -19.98 1.78
N THR A 18 -6.59 -18.87 1.18
CA THR A 18 -5.33 -18.78 0.42
C THR A 18 -4.12 -18.68 1.34
N CYS A 19 -3.03 -19.33 0.97
CA CYS A 19 -1.77 -19.36 1.71
C CYS A 19 -0.54 -19.47 0.77
N SER A 20 0.66 -19.30 1.34
CA SER A 20 1.95 -19.55 0.69
C SER A 20 2.23 -21.05 0.54
N LYS A 21 3.16 -21.41 -0.35
CA LYS A 21 3.57 -22.81 -0.59
C LYS A 21 3.97 -23.56 0.69
N SER A 22 4.66 -22.88 1.60
CA SER A 22 5.13 -23.44 2.87
C SER A 22 4.01 -23.88 3.82
N ASN A 23 2.82 -23.29 3.68
CA ASN A 23 1.66 -23.54 4.54
C ASN A 23 0.55 -24.26 3.75
N ALA A 24 0.87 -24.78 2.57
CA ALA A 24 -0.07 -25.47 1.71
C ALA A 24 -0.48 -26.80 2.34
N GLN A 25 -1.79 -27.05 2.39
CA GLN A 25 -2.30 -28.32 2.89
C GLN A 25 -2.45 -29.32 1.75
N VAL A 26 -1.97 -30.54 1.97
CA VAL A 26 -2.18 -31.67 1.08
C VAL A 26 -3.53 -32.31 1.44
N PHE A 27 -4.32 -32.63 0.42
CA PHE A 27 -5.63 -33.26 0.57
C PHE A 27 -5.65 -34.54 -0.25
N GLU A 28 -6.43 -35.53 0.20
CA GLU A 28 -6.83 -36.64 -0.65
C GLU A 28 -7.58 -36.12 -1.89
N LYS A 29 -7.50 -36.89 -2.97
CA LYS A 29 -8.03 -36.50 -4.29
C LYS A 29 -9.49 -36.07 -4.22
N ASP A 30 -10.35 -36.90 -3.62
CA ASP A 30 -11.79 -36.65 -3.54
C ASP A 30 -12.10 -35.40 -2.72
N LYS A 31 -11.35 -35.19 -1.63
CA LYS A 31 -11.45 -34.00 -0.79
C LYS A 31 -11.01 -32.74 -1.54
N ALA A 32 -9.93 -32.82 -2.32
CA ALA A 32 -9.43 -31.72 -3.13
C ALA A 32 -10.44 -31.30 -4.23
N GLU A 33 -11.06 -32.28 -4.89
CA GLU A 33 -12.10 -32.04 -5.90
C GLU A 33 -13.37 -31.43 -5.30
N ASN A 34 -13.80 -31.91 -4.12
CA ASN A 34 -14.95 -31.35 -3.41
C ASN A 34 -14.71 -29.88 -3.02
N ILE A 35 -13.52 -29.57 -2.50
CA ILE A 35 -13.13 -28.20 -2.15
C ILE A 35 -13.11 -27.31 -3.41
N GLN A 36 -12.58 -27.79 -4.53
CA GLN A 36 -12.53 -27.03 -5.78
C GLN A 36 -13.93 -26.64 -6.28
N LYS A 37 -14.88 -27.59 -6.25
CA LYS A 37 -16.28 -27.36 -6.69
C LYS A 37 -17.00 -26.33 -5.80
N ASN A 38 -16.71 -26.37 -4.50
CA ASN A 38 -17.39 -25.58 -3.47
C ASN A 38 -16.60 -24.35 -3.00
N LEU A 39 -15.64 -23.86 -3.78
CA LEU A 39 -14.92 -22.64 -3.44
C LEU A 39 -15.87 -21.42 -3.31
N PRO A 40 -15.63 -20.52 -2.33
CA PRO A 40 -16.29 -19.22 -2.27
C PRO A 40 -16.18 -18.46 -3.59
N LYS A 41 -17.21 -17.66 -3.94
CA LYS A 41 -17.28 -16.93 -5.22
C LYS A 41 -16.02 -16.13 -5.54
N VAL A 42 -15.43 -15.50 -4.51
CA VAL A 42 -14.18 -14.73 -4.64
C VAL A 42 -13.02 -15.63 -5.08
N LEU A 43 -12.89 -16.83 -4.51
CA LEU A 43 -11.79 -17.76 -4.80
C LEU A 43 -11.96 -18.51 -6.12
N LYS A 44 -13.19 -18.65 -6.63
CA LYS A 44 -13.45 -19.23 -7.96
C LYS A 44 -12.81 -18.42 -9.09
N ASN A 45 -12.68 -17.10 -8.92
CA ASN A 45 -12.04 -16.20 -9.90
C ASN A 45 -10.51 -16.38 -10.01
N PHE A 46 -9.88 -17.11 -9.09
CA PHE A 46 -8.42 -17.31 -9.07
C PHE A 46 -7.96 -18.59 -9.79
N HIS A 47 -8.89 -19.32 -10.44
CA HIS A 47 -8.62 -20.49 -11.29
C HIS A 47 -7.72 -21.57 -10.64
N PHE A 48 -8.03 -21.93 -9.40
CA PHE A 48 -7.32 -23.00 -8.69
C PHE A 48 -7.53 -24.37 -9.33
N ARG A 49 -6.47 -25.17 -9.42
CA ARG A 49 -6.49 -26.56 -9.91
C ARG A 49 -5.93 -27.56 -8.91
N VAL A 50 -6.41 -28.80 -9.00
CA VAL A 50 -5.85 -29.93 -8.26
C VAL A 50 -4.58 -30.38 -8.97
N LYS A 51 -3.47 -30.44 -8.24
CA LYS A 51 -2.16 -30.91 -8.73
C LYS A 51 -1.75 -32.08 -7.85
N THR A 52 -1.37 -33.19 -8.48
CA THR A 52 -0.81 -34.36 -7.80
C THR A 52 0.61 -34.07 -7.36
N ILE A 53 0.98 -34.55 -6.17
CA ILE A 53 2.29 -34.34 -5.56
C ILE A 53 2.98 -35.71 -5.49
N SER A 54 4.26 -35.79 -5.90
CA SER A 54 5.07 -37.02 -5.84
C SER A 54 5.46 -37.34 -4.39
N LYS A 55 5.71 -38.61 -4.06
CA LYS A 55 6.09 -39.03 -2.68
C LYS A 55 7.31 -38.27 -2.12
N SER A 56 8.27 -37.88 -2.98
CA SER A 56 9.42 -37.06 -2.61
C SER A 56 9.08 -35.64 -2.11
N ASP A 57 7.92 -35.11 -2.49
CA ASP A 57 7.45 -33.78 -2.09
C ASP A 57 6.54 -33.83 -0.84
N GLN A 58 6.15 -35.04 -0.38
CA GLN A 58 5.31 -35.22 0.81
C GLN A 58 6.11 -35.04 2.11
N GLU A 59 7.38 -35.46 2.13
CA GLU A 59 8.27 -35.36 3.30
C GLU A 59 8.60 -33.90 3.68
N VAL A 60 8.56 -32.97 2.72
CA VAL A 60 8.81 -31.55 2.98
C VAL A 60 7.62 -30.86 3.67
N ILE A 61 6.42 -31.43 3.59
CA ILE A 61 5.17 -30.79 4.05
C ILE A 61 4.66 -31.36 5.38
N GLN A 62 4.99 -32.60 5.75
CA GLN A 62 4.45 -33.27 6.95
C GLN A 62 5.32 -33.16 8.21
N ASN A 63 6.60 -32.79 8.12
CA ASN A 63 7.50 -32.75 9.28
C ASN A 63 7.40 -31.46 10.11
N LYS A 64 6.19 -31.06 10.52
CA LYS A 64 5.96 -30.04 11.56
C LYS A 64 4.75 -30.37 12.43
N THR A 65 4.76 -31.56 13.02
CA THR A 65 3.99 -31.81 14.24
C THR A 65 4.74 -32.84 15.07
N ASP A 66 5.16 -32.36 16.24
CA ASP A 66 5.59 -33.08 17.44
C ASP A 66 6.96 -33.79 17.45
N SER A 67 7.85 -33.16 18.22
CA SER A 67 8.96 -33.73 18.99
C SER A 67 10.06 -34.47 18.23
N ASP A 68 11.00 -33.69 17.70
CA ASP A 68 12.42 -33.99 17.93
C ASP A 68 13.15 -32.68 18.16
N SER A 69 13.97 -32.65 19.20
CA SER A 69 14.85 -31.56 19.58
C SER A 69 15.92 -31.36 18.50
N VAL A 70 15.55 -30.73 17.37
CA VAL A 70 16.52 -30.02 16.55
C VAL A 70 17.00 -28.89 17.43
N GLN A 71 18.26 -28.96 17.87
CA GLN A 71 18.96 -27.81 18.43
C GLN A 71 18.88 -26.73 17.36
N THR A 72 17.87 -25.88 17.47
CA THR A 72 17.78 -24.67 16.69
C THR A 72 18.87 -23.82 17.29
N GLU A 73 20.08 -23.88 16.73
CA GLU A 73 21.15 -22.97 17.08
C GLU A 73 20.53 -21.58 17.15
N GLN A 74 20.54 -20.98 18.34
CA GLN A 74 19.94 -19.67 18.54
C GLN A 74 20.67 -18.70 17.63
N LYS A 75 20.02 -18.31 16.53
CA LYS A 75 20.51 -17.30 15.60
C LYS A 75 21.02 -16.10 16.40
N LYS A 76 22.32 -15.88 16.36
CA LYS A 76 22.96 -14.80 17.11
C LYS A 76 22.68 -13.49 16.38
N TYR A 77 22.07 -12.53 17.07
CA TYR A 77 21.80 -11.20 16.52
C TYR A 77 22.68 -10.15 17.18
N ILE A 78 23.26 -9.27 16.38
CA ILE A 78 23.94 -8.05 16.84
C ILE A 78 22.96 -6.89 16.70
N LYS A 79 22.73 -6.17 17.80
CA LYS A 79 21.90 -4.96 17.83
C LYS A 79 22.71 -3.82 18.46
N LYS A 80 22.51 -2.61 17.97
CA LYS A 80 23.01 -1.39 18.61
C LYS A 80 22.01 -0.96 19.69
N ASP A 81 22.46 -0.77 20.93
CA ASP A 81 21.58 -0.47 22.07
C ASP A 81 20.87 0.89 21.98
N SER A 82 21.56 1.90 21.45
CA SER A 82 21.00 3.22 21.20
C SER A 82 21.43 3.76 19.84
N TYR A 83 20.46 3.93 18.94
CA TYR A 83 20.67 4.55 17.63
C TYR A 83 20.25 6.02 17.69
N ILE A 84 21.20 6.90 17.37
CA ILE A 84 20.95 8.32 17.18
C ILE A 84 21.14 8.59 15.67
N PRO A 85 20.08 8.99 14.94
CA PRO A 85 20.20 9.37 13.53
C PRO A 85 21.06 10.64 13.40
N CYS A 86 21.86 10.71 12.33
CA CYS A 86 22.59 11.94 12.01
C CYS A 86 21.66 13.01 11.43
N ASP A 87 22.13 14.26 11.43
CA ASP A 87 21.34 15.42 11.06
C ASP A 87 20.80 15.34 9.63
N GLU A 88 21.56 14.78 8.69
CA GLU A 88 21.14 14.62 7.29
C GLU A 88 19.91 13.72 7.18
N VAL A 89 19.85 12.64 7.96
CA VAL A 89 18.70 11.72 7.97
C VAL A 89 17.48 12.45 8.53
N VAL A 90 17.64 13.18 9.63
CA VAL A 90 16.56 13.96 10.26
C VAL A 90 16.04 15.03 9.29
N GLN A 91 16.93 15.73 8.58
CA GLN A 91 16.55 16.74 7.58
C GLN A 91 15.69 16.17 6.46
N TRP A 92 15.97 14.95 5.97
CA TRP A 92 15.14 14.33 4.93
C TRP A 92 13.75 13.94 5.42
N ILE A 93 13.61 13.54 6.69
CA ILE A 93 12.30 13.30 7.31
C ILE A 93 11.52 14.60 7.42
N GLU A 94 12.17 15.67 7.86
CA GLU A 94 11.51 16.97 8.00
C GLU A 94 11.03 17.53 6.66
N LYS A 95 11.87 17.47 5.62
CA LYS A 95 11.47 17.82 4.24
C LYS A 95 10.30 16.97 3.75
N SER A 96 10.26 15.69 4.12
CA SER A 96 9.13 14.83 3.77
C SER A 96 7.83 15.27 4.44
N LYS A 97 7.88 15.73 5.70
CA LYS A 97 6.71 16.27 6.41
C LYS A 97 6.21 17.57 5.80
N GLN A 98 7.12 18.46 5.42
CA GLN A 98 6.78 19.70 4.71
C GLN A 98 6.01 19.43 3.41
N CYS A 99 6.32 18.36 2.67
CA CYS A 99 5.48 17.96 1.54
C CYS A 99 4.06 17.57 1.97
N SER A 100 3.90 16.85 3.09
CA SER A 100 2.58 16.49 3.62
C SER A 100 1.75 17.73 3.87
N GLU A 101 2.31 18.66 4.63
CA GLU A 101 1.64 19.87 5.08
C GLU A 101 1.22 20.71 3.89
N PHE A 102 2.07 20.80 2.87
CA PHE A 102 1.76 21.46 1.61
C PHE A 102 0.55 20.81 0.89
N VAL A 103 0.51 19.48 0.79
CA VAL A 103 -0.61 18.77 0.14
C VAL A 103 -1.91 18.86 0.95
N GLU A 104 -1.81 18.79 2.27
CA GLU A 104 -2.94 18.98 3.19
C GLU A 104 -3.50 20.39 3.07
N GLU A 105 -2.63 21.41 2.99
CA GLU A 105 -3.05 22.80 2.81
C GLU A 105 -3.74 23.02 1.47
N ALA A 106 -3.19 22.49 0.37
CA ALA A 106 -3.83 22.53 -0.94
C ALA A 106 -5.22 21.84 -0.92
N THR A 107 -5.34 20.71 -0.22
CA THR A 107 -6.60 19.97 -0.06
C THR A 107 -7.64 20.77 0.73
N ARG A 108 -7.21 21.39 1.83
CA ARG A 108 -8.05 22.28 2.64
C ARG A 108 -8.51 23.48 1.83
N ARG A 109 -7.60 24.11 1.09
CA ARG A 109 -7.89 25.26 0.24
C ARG A 109 -8.90 24.92 -0.87
N ARG A 110 -8.74 23.76 -1.53
CA ARG A 110 -9.72 23.25 -2.51
C ARG A 110 -11.13 23.18 -1.91
N THR A 111 -11.24 22.65 -0.70
CA THR A 111 -12.52 22.51 0.01
C THR A 111 -13.17 23.88 0.28
N VAL A 112 -12.38 24.86 0.71
CA VAL A 112 -12.84 26.24 0.90
C VAL A 112 -13.30 26.86 -0.43
N LEU A 113 -12.55 26.67 -1.51
CA LEU A 113 -12.89 27.20 -2.83
C LEU A 113 -14.18 26.60 -3.38
N HIS A 114 -14.43 25.30 -3.21
CA HIS A 114 -15.71 24.70 -3.58
C HIS A 114 -16.89 25.32 -2.83
N LYS A 115 -16.74 25.60 -1.53
CA LYS A 115 -17.78 26.30 -0.75
C LYS A 115 -18.01 27.71 -1.28
N LYS A 116 -16.95 28.46 -1.59
CA LYS A 116 -17.05 29.80 -2.18
C LYS A 116 -17.71 29.78 -3.55
N LEU A 117 -17.34 28.83 -4.41
CA LEU A 117 -17.90 28.67 -5.75
C LEU A 117 -19.41 28.39 -5.66
N ALA A 118 -19.82 27.46 -4.79
CA ALA A 118 -21.23 27.16 -4.57
C ALA A 118 -22.03 28.37 -4.06
N ASN A 119 -21.42 29.22 -3.23
CA ASN A 119 -22.08 30.45 -2.79
C ASN A 119 -22.25 31.46 -3.93
N ILE A 120 -21.23 31.64 -4.76
CA ILE A 120 -21.27 32.52 -5.93
C ILE A 120 -22.27 32.00 -6.98
N ASP A 121 -22.36 30.69 -7.19
CA ASP A 121 -23.36 30.09 -8.07
C ASP A 121 -24.79 30.34 -7.56
N ARG A 122 -25.02 30.31 -6.24
CA ARG A 122 -26.31 30.72 -5.65
C ARG A 122 -26.60 32.20 -5.86
N GLU A 123 -25.60 33.07 -5.70
CA GLU A 123 -25.77 34.51 -5.94
C GLU A 123 -26.15 34.78 -7.40
N LEU A 124 -25.50 34.10 -8.34
CA LEU A 124 -25.83 34.17 -9.77
C LEU A 124 -27.25 33.67 -10.03
N SER A 125 -27.66 32.54 -9.43
CA SER A 125 -29.03 32.02 -9.53
C SER A 125 -30.06 33.02 -9.00
N ASN A 126 -29.75 33.73 -7.91
CA ASN A 126 -30.63 34.76 -7.37
C ASN A 126 -30.78 35.93 -8.36
N CYS A 127 -29.71 36.35 -9.04
CA CYS A 127 -29.81 37.36 -10.10
C CYS A 127 -30.72 36.90 -11.24
N MET A 128 -30.61 35.64 -11.66
CA MET A 128 -31.48 35.09 -12.70
C MET A 128 -32.95 35.07 -12.28
N HIS A 129 -33.25 34.64 -11.06
CA HIS A 129 -34.63 34.65 -10.56
C HIS A 129 -35.20 36.07 -10.36
N GLN A 130 -34.36 37.05 -10.02
CA GLN A 130 -34.80 38.46 -9.99
C GLN A 130 -35.21 38.93 -11.39
N ILE A 131 -34.45 38.58 -12.42
CA ILE A 131 -34.78 38.92 -13.81
C ILE A 131 -36.07 38.22 -14.26
N GLU A 132 -36.26 36.96 -13.86
CA GLU A 132 -37.42 36.14 -14.21
C GLU A 132 -38.73 36.63 -13.57
N LEU A 133 -38.69 36.98 -12.28
CA LEU A 133 -39.90 37.21 -11.47
C LEU A 133 -40.29 38.68 -11.33
N GLU A 134 -39.34 39.61 -11.49
CA GLU A 134 -39.63 41.04 -11.38
C GLU A 134 -40.19 41.62 -12.69
N LYS A 135 -40.94 42.72 -12.57
CA LYS A 135 -41.37 43.49 -13.75
C LYS A 135 -40.17 44.06 -14.51
N TRP A 136 -40.38 44.32 -15.81
CA TRP A 136 -39.42 45.00 -16.66
C TRP A 136 -38.82 46.24 -16.00
N LYS A 137 -37.48 46.28 -15.98
CA LYS A 137 -36.71 47.38 -15.40
C LYS A 137 -36.51 48.48 -16.43
N SER A 138 -36.30 49.69 -15.93
CA SER A 138 -35.80 50.79 -16.75
C SER A 138 -34.42 50.44 -17.31
N GLY A 139 -34.00 51.08 -18.41
CA GLY A 139 -32.66 50.85 -18.98
C GLY A 139 -31.52 51.12 -17.98
N CYS A 140 -31.68 52.14 -17.13
CA CYS A 140 -30.71 52.45 -16.06
C CYS A 140 -30.63 51.33 -15.02
N ASP A 141 -31.77 50.81 -14.57
CA ASP A 141 -31.79 49.72 -13.59
C ASP A 141 -31.36 48.39 -14.20
N GLY A 142 -31.64 48.16 -15.49
CA GLY A 142 -31.13 47.03 -16.25
C GLY A 142 -29.59 47.03 -16.31
N TYR A 143 -28.97 48.19 -16.55
CA TYR A 143 -27.51 48.30 -16.51
C TYR A 143 -26.93 47.99 -15.13
N LYS A 144 -27.59 48.41 -14.04
CA LYS A 144 -27.16 48.08 -12.67
C LYS A 144 -27.21 46.57 -12.41
N LEU A 145 -28.26 45.89 -12.88
CA LEU A 145 -28.38 44.43 -12.78
C LEU A 145 -27.27 43.72 -13.57
N TYR A 146 -27.04 44.12 -14.83
CA TYR A 146 -25.94 43.60 -15.64
C TYR A 146 -24.59 43.79 -14.97
N LYS A 147 -24.31 45.00 -14.46
CA LYS A 147 -23.04 45.30 -13.77
C LYS A 147 -22.84 44.37 -12.56
N ARG A 148 -23.89 44.18 -11.75
CA ARG A 148 -23.86 43.25 -10.62
C ARG A 148 -23.57 41.82 -11.06
N GLU A 149 -24.27 41.33 -12.07
CA GLU A 149 -24.09 39.97 -12.59
C GLU A 149 -22.67 39.77 -13.14
N LYS A 150 -22.14 40.76 -13.86
CA LYS A 150 -20.75 40.77 -14.34
C LYS A 150 -19.74 40.65 -13.19
N GLU A 151 -19.91 41.44 -12.13
CA GLU A 151 -19.05 41.37 -10.94
C GLU A 151 -19.10 39.98 -10.26
N ILE A 152 -20.26 39.33 -10.22
CA ILE A 152 -20.42 37.96 -9.71
C ILE A 152 -19.66 36.96 -10.60
N LEU A 153 -19.80 37.08 -11.92
CA LEU A 153 -19.12 36.22 -12.90
C LEU A 153 -17.60 36.38 -12.86
N GLU A 154 -17.08 37.59 -12.66
CA GLU A 154 -15.65 37.86 -12.50
C GLU A 154 -15.10 37.21 -11.22
N LYS A 155 -15.79 37.36 -10.08
CA LYS A 155 -15.44 36.65 -8.83
C LYS A 155 -15.47 35.13 -9.02
N ARG A 156 -16.48 34.63 -9.71
CA ARG A 156 -16.60 33.20 -10.05
C ARG A 156 -15.39 32.73 -10.84
N ARG A 157 -14.94 33.53 -11.82
CA ARG A 157 -13.77 33.22 -12.65
C ARG A 157 -12.51 33.09 -11.81
N GLN A 158 -12.23 34.05 -10.94
CA GLN A 158 -11.07 34.02 -10.03
C GLN A 158 -11.04 32.74 -9.18
N ILE A 159 -12.19 32.32 -8.64
CA ILE A 159 -12.28 31.07 -7.85
C ILE A 159 -11.99 29.84 -8.72
N LYS A 160 -12.52 29.79 -9.94
CA LYS A 160 -12.29 28.67 -10.86
C LYS A 160 -10.83 28.59 -11.32
N ASP A 161 -10.21 29.72 -11.59
CA ASP A 161 -8.82 29.78 -12.02
C ASP A 161 -7.90 29.27 -10.90
N GLU A 162 -8.15 29.68 -9.65
CA GLU A 162 -7.42 29.15 -8.49
C GLU A 162 -7.66 27.64 -8.30
N LEU A 163 -8.91 27.17 -8.46
CA LEU A 163 -9.22 25.73 -8.40
C LEU A 163 -8.45 24.92 -9.44
N ILE A 164 -8.27 25.44 -10.66
CA ILE A 164 -7.48 24.76 -11.71
C ILE A 164 -6.03 24.57 -11.25
N ILE A 165 -5.42 25.62 -10.67
CA ILE A 165 -4.04 25.54 -10.17
C ILE A 165 -3.94 24.57 -9.00
N ILE A 166 -4.83 24.69 -8.00
CA ILE A 166 -4.87 23.79 -6.83
C ILE A 166 -5.04 22.34 -7.27
N GLN A 167 -5.93 22.07 -8.23
CA GLN A 167 -6.17 20.73 -8.72
C GLN A 167 -4.93 20.17 -9.43
N SER A 168 -4.26 20.98 -10.26
CA SER A 168 -2.98 20.61 -10.88
C SER A 168 -1.91 20.29 -9.83
N VAL A 169 -1.79 21.09 -8.77
CA VAL A 169 -0.87 20.81 -7.65
C VAL A 169 -1.17 19.44 -7.04
N LEU A 170 -2.43 19.15 -6.72
CA LEU A 170 -2.83 17.89 -6.09
C LEU A 170 -2.65 16.68 -7.00
N ASP A 171 -2.93 16.82 -8.31
CA ASP A 171 -2.76 15.72 -9.27
C ASP A 171 -1.30 15.34 -9.48
N ASN A 172 -0.39 16.31 -9.32
CA ASN A 172 1.05 16.12 -9.49
C ASN A 172 1.79 15.81 -8.19
N THR A 173 1.15 15.91 -7.01
CA THR A 173 1.78 15.66 -5.71
C THR A 173 1.30 14.35 -5.09
N LYS A 174 2.16 13.32 -5.10
CA LYS A 174 1.87 12.00 -4.52
C LYS A 174 2.44 11.85 -3.09
N CYS A 175 2.01 12.66 -2.12
CA CYS A 175 2.68 12.67 -0.79
C CYS A 175 2.03 11.79 0.31
N SER A 176 0.72 11.54 0.34
CA SER A 176 0.09 10.93 1.56
C SER A 176 0.52 9.48 1.88
N VAL A 177 0.75 8.64 0.87
CA VAL A 177 1.22 7.25 1.06
C VAL A 177 2.74 7.20 1.32
N VAL A 178 3.46 8.22 0.85
CA VAL A 178 4.92 8.26 0.86
C VAL A 178 5.46 8.53 2.26
N ILE A 179 4.85 9.44 3.03
CA ILE A 179 5.35 9.81 4.36
C ILE A 179 5.23 8.68 5.39
N LYS A 180 4.07 8.00 5.46
CA LYS A 180 3.91 6.86 6.41
C LYS A 180 4.95 5.77 6.18
N ASN A 181 5.35 5.56 4.93
CA ASN A 181 6.39 4.59 4.57
C ASN A 181 7.79 5.11 4.93
N ILE A 182 8.04 6.41 4.75
CA ILE A 182 9.28 7.07 5.14
C ILE A 182 9.46 7.03 6.66
N GLU A 183 8.44 7.40 7.45
CA GLU A 183 8.47 7.33 8.91
C GLU A 183 8.68 5.92 9.43
N LYS A 184 7.99 4.93 8.85
CA LYS A 184 8.24 3.51 9.18
C LYS A 184 9.68 3.11 8.88
N THR A 185 10.24 3.54 7.76
CA THR A 185 11.62 3.25 7.37
C THR A 185 12.61 3.92 8.32
N PHE A 186 12.33 5.15 8.71
CA PHE A 186 13.10 5.89 9.72
C PHE A 186 13.09 5.18 11.07
N ASN A 187 11.90 4.80 11.58
CA ASN A 187 11.77 4.08 12.84
C ASN A 187 12.46 2.70 12.79
N ARG A 188 12.49 2.05 11.62
CA ARG A 188 13.23 0.80 11.41
C ARG A 188 14.74 0.99 11.53
N LEU A 189 15.30 2.19 11.34
CA LEU A 189 16.73 2.44 11.55
C LEU A 189 17.16 2.11 12.98
N GLY A 190 16.35 2.50 13.97
CA GLY A 190 16.64 2.28 15.39
C GLY A 190 16.45 0.84 15.87
N THR A 191 15.79 -0.01 15.07
CA THR A 191 15.52 -1.42 15.42
C THR A 191 16.30 -2.42 14.57
N ARG A 192 17.25 -1.92 13.76
CA ARG A 192 18.09 -2.79 12.91
C ARG A 192 18.87 -3.78 13.77
N ARG A 193 18.87 -5.03 13.31
CA ARG A 193 19.66 -6.13 13.86
C ARG A 193 20.37 -6.84 12.71
N PHE A 194 21.57 -7.30 12.96
CA PHE A 194 22.34 -8.13 12.04
C PHE A 194 22.29 -9.57 12.53
N GLU A 195 21.84 -10.49 11.68
CA GLU A 195 21.96 -11.92 11.94
C GLU A 195 23.39 -12.34 11.60
N VAL A 196 24.12 -12.85 12.60
CA VAL A 196 25.49 -13.32 12.41
C VAL A 196 25.46 -14.49 11.44
N ARG A 197 26.28 -14.40 10.40
CA ARG A 197 26.44 -15.49 9.42
C ARG A 197 27.36 -16.54 10.01
N ILE A 198 26.96 -17.80 9.92
CA ILE A 198 27.84 -18.93 10.25
C ILE A 198 28.92 -18.96 9.16
N VAL A 199 30.18 -18.97 9.58
CA VAL A 199 31.31 -19.27 8.71
C VAL A 199 31.65 -20.71 9.00
N GLU A 200 31.48 -21.59 8.02
CA GLU A 200 31.91 -22.99 8.13
C GLU A 200 33.44 -22.99 8.05
N ASP A 201 34.11 -23.65 9.00
CA ASP A 201 35.55 -23.83 8.94
C ASP A 201 35.87 -24.72 7.73
N ASP A 202 36.76 -24.27 6.84
CA ASP A 202 37.17 -24.93 5.59
C ASP A 202 37.98 -26.23 5.82
N ASP A 203 37.76 -26.96 6.92
CA ASP A 203 38.34 -28.29 7.17
C ASP A 203 37.90 -29.32 6.10
N PHE A 204 36.88 -28.98 5.29
CA PHE A 204 36.45 -29.74 4.11
C PHE A 204 37.51 -29.81 2.99
N PHE A 205 38.45 -28.85 2.92
CA PHE A 205 39.49 -28.83 1.88
C PHE A 205 40.77 -29.59 2.26
N ASP A 206 41.01 -29.83 3.55
CA ASP A 206 42.21 -30.53 4.03
C ASP A 206 42.16 -32.03 3.73
N GLU A 207 40.96 -32.63 3.62
CA GLU A 207 40.80 -34.06 3.33
C GLU A 207 41.08 -34.41 1.86
N LEU A 208 40.93 -33.44 0.93
CA LEU A 208 41.19 -33.58 -0.51
C LEU A 208 42.67 -33.61 -0.88
N GLN A 209 43.58 -33.22 0.02
CA GLN A 209 45.02 -33.29 -0.23
C GLN A 209 45.66 -34.61 0.23
N SER A 210 44.94 -35.46 0.95
CA SER A 210 45.47 -36.72 1.49
C SER A 210 45.49 -37.90 0.49
N GLU A 211 44.69 -37.85 -0.58
CA GLU A 211 44.63 -38.94 -1.59
C GLU A 211 45.73 -38.86 -2.68
N GLY A 212 46.73 -38.00 -2.52
CA GLY A 212 47.84 -37.84 -3.49
C GLY A 212 49.11 -38.66 -3.18
N GLY A 213 49.07 -39.61 -2.25
CA GLY A 213 50.27 -40.22 -1.68
C GLY A 213 50.45 -41.73 -1.89
N THR A 214 51.22 -42.08 -2.93
CA THR A 214 52.02 -43.32 -3.07
C THR A 214 51.31 -44.61 -3.50
N LEU A 215 51.38 -44.92 -4.79
CA LEU A 215 51.45 -46.29 -5.29
C LEU A 215 52.89 -46.55 -5.77
N LYS A 216 53.54 -47.51 -5.10
CA LYS A 216 54.77 -48.19 -5.54
C LYS A 216 54.47 -49.13 -6.69
#